data_AF-A0A9P9PND9-F1
#
_entry.id   AF-A0A9P9PND9-F1
#
_cell.length_a   1.000
_cell.length_b   1.000
_cell.length_c   1.000
_cell.angle_alpha   90.00
_cell.angle_beta   90.00
_cell.angle_gamma   90.00
#
_symmetry.space_group_name_H-M   'P 1'
#
loop_
_entity.id
_entity.type
_entity.pdbx_description
1 polymer ?
#
loop_
_entity_poly.entity_id
_entity_poly.type
_entity_poly.pdbx_seq_one_letter_code
_entity_poly.pdbx_strand_id
1 'polypeptide(L)'
;MSDLQRRIALLPPSLEDFFRHMLESIEEVYRKDKFKAFQYVLHAPPSGPIPLLVISYLDEEDPGFAFQAERLFLSQMEVDSREDDMRRRLDGRTRGLLEASARRHGSDVPTVDFLHRTARDFCLTRDMRVMLKEHLDPGFAPNQCLATGFLAQVKLGPIPSGHALAIDPFETVFHYAHELELKDDRRSIAIARDWRRLPPNHHPTGLTRSAQMGPS
;
A
#
# COMPACT_ATOMS: atom_id res chain seq x y z
N MET A 1 36.32 13.25 27.50
CA MET A 1 35.49 12.44 26.59
C MET A 1 34.35 13.33 26.11
N SER A 2 34.32 13.63 24.81
CA SER A 2 33.39 14.61 24.24
C SER A 2 31.98 14.04 24.16
N ASP A 3 30.97 14.92 24.15
CA ASP A 3 29.54 14.58 24.04
C ASP A 3 29.24 13.61 22.87
N LEU A 4 30.09 13.65 21.84
CA LEU A 4 30.06 12.78 20.67
C LEU A 4 30.32 11.30 21.00
N GLN A 5 31.27 11.00 21.89
CA GLN A 5 31.54 9.63 22.35
C GLN A 5 30.40 9.08 23.22
N ARG A 6 29.76 9.97 23.99
CA ARG A 6 28.60 9.62 24.82
C ARG A 6 27.36 9.32 23.96
N ARG A 7 27.17 10.05 22.86
CA ARG A 7 26.11 9.79 21.85
C ARG A 7 26.36 8.52 21.05
N ILE A 8 27.61 8.22 20.70
CA ILE A 8 27.96 6.95 20.02
C ILE A 8 27.72 5.74 20.93
N ALA A 9 28.02 5.85 22.23
CA ALA A 9 27.77 4.78 23.19
C ALA A 9 26.27 4.52 23.47
N LEU A 10 25.39 5.45 23.09
CA LEU A 10 23.94 5.30 23.17
C LEU A 10 23.34 4.73 21.88
N LEU A 11 24.13 4.59 20.82
CA LEU A 11 23.67 3.94 19.59
C LEU A 11 23.54 2.43 19.84
N PRO A 12 22.44 1.81 19.38
CA PRO A 12 22.24 0.38 19.57
C PRO A 12 23.39 -0.43 18.94
N PRO A 13 23.76 -1.57 19.56
CA PRO A 13 24.95 -2.33 19.16
C PRO A 13 24.82 -2.95 17.76
N SER A 14 23.60 -3.05 17.22
CA SER A 14 23.32 -3.46 15.85
C SER A 14 22.35 -2.52 15.14
N LEU A 15 22.41 -2.51 13.80
CA LEU A 15 21.46 -1.78 12.96
C LEU A 15 20.01 -2.30 13.15
N GLU A 16 19.88 -3.58 13.49
CA GLU A 16 18.61 -4.25 13.81
C GLU A 16 17.99 -3.67 15.09
N ASP A 17 18.79 -3.52 16.15
CA ASP A 17 18.34 -2.90 17.40
C ASP A 17 17.98 -1.42 17.19
N PHE A 18 18.69 -0.74 16.28
CA PHE A 18 18.34 0.62 15.86
C PHE A 18 16.99 0.70 15.15
N PHE A 19 16.71 -0.20 14.20
CA PHE A 19 15.41 -0.25 13.55
C PHE A 19 14.30 -0.62 14.54
N ARG A 20 14.52 -1.60 15.42
CA ARG A 20 13.58 -1.95 16.48
C ARG A 20 13.27 -0.74 17.37
N HIS A 21 14.31 -0.08 17.87
CA HIS A 21 14.16 1.11 18.70
C HIS A 21 13.40 2.23 17.98
N MET A 22 13.72 2.49 16.70
CA MET A 22 12.99 3.46 15.88
C MET A 22 11.52 3.05 15.68
N LEU A 23 11.26 1.75 15.58
CA LEU A 23 9.91 1.24 15.44
C LEU A 23 9.08 1.38 16.73
N GLU A 24 9.68 1.12 17.87
CA GLU A 24 9.01 1.15 19.18
C GLU A 24 8.80 2.55 19.74
N SER A 25 9.69 3.49 19.40
CA SER A 25 9.67 4.86 19.92
C SER A 25 8.64 5.78 19.25
N ILE A 26 7.83 5.28 18.32
CA ILE A 26 6.73 6.05 17.71
C ILE A 26 5.51 6.02 18.62
N GLU A 27 4.83 7.17 18.71
CA GLU A 27 3.68 7.37 19.59
C GLU A 27 2.58 6.32 19.36
N GLU A 28 1.99 5.88 20.46
CA GLU A 28 1.02 4.77 20.48
C GLU A 28 -0.21 5.04 19.61
N VAL A 29 -0.65 6.31 19.52
CA VAL A 29 -1.77 6.75 18.68
C VAL A 29 -1.53 6.45 17.20
N TYR A 30 -0.31 6.57 16.70
CA TYR A 30 0.02 6.36 15.29
C TYR A 30 0.53 4.94 14.99
N ARG A 31 0.63 4.12 16.02
CA ARG A 31 1.29 2.82 15.97
C ARG A 31 0.61 1.89 14.96
N LYS A 32 -0.72 1.80 15.00
CA LYS A 32 -1.49 0.96 14.06
C LYS A 32 -1.24 1.36 12.61
N ASP A 33 -1.43 2.64 12.26
CA ASP A 33 -1.34 3.11 10.87
C ASP A 33 0.06 2.98 10.30
N LYS A 34 1.07 3.21 11.15
CA LYS A 34 2.46 2.90 10.82
C LYS A 34 2.63 1.42 10.46
N PHE A 35 2.22 0.51 11.34
CA PHE A 35 2.45 -0.92 11.12
C PHE A 35 1.66 -1.42 9.90
N LYS A 36 0.49 -0.86 9.62
CA LYS A 36 -0.24 -1.08 8.36
C LYS A 36 0.60 -0.67 7.15
N ALA A 37 1.22 0.52 7.17
CA ALA A 37 2.05 0.99 6.06
C ALA A 37 3.23 0.04 5.77
N PHE A 38 3.92 -0.47 6.80
CA PHE A 38 4.95 -1.50 6.62
C PHE A 38 4.39 -2.77 6.00
N GLN A 39 3.24 -3.25 6.49
CA GLN A 39 2.62 -4.44 5.92
C GLN A 39 2.22 -4.25 4.45
N TYR A 40 1.74 -3.06 4.08
CA TYR A 40 1.40 -2.75 2.70
C TYR A 40 2.64 -2.88 1.80
N VAL A 41 3.74 -2.19 2.12
CA VAL A 41 4.98 -2.24 1.32
C VAL A 41 5.59 -3.65 1.29
N LEU A 42 5.52 -4.40 2.39
CA LEU A 42 6.00 -5.79 2.44
C LEU A 42 5.16 -6.76 1.59
N HIS A 43 3.89 -6.43 1.33
CA HIS A 43 2.97 -7.20 0.49
C HIS A 43 2.67 -6.51 -0.86
N ALA A 44 3.55 -5.61 -1.28
CA ALA A 44 3.47 -4.96 -2.59
C ALA A 44 3.36 -6.00 -3.72
N PRO A 45 2.61 -5.69 -4.80
CA PRO A 45 2.36 -6.64 -5.85
C PRO A 45 3.65 -6.91 -6.66
N PRO A 46 3.72 -8.03 -7.41
CA PRO A 46 4.87 -8.33 -8.27
C PRO A 46 5.13 -7.26 -9.35
N SER A 47 4.12 -6.46 -9.68
CA SER A 47 4.19 -5.37 -10.66
C SER A 47 5.00 -4.16 -10.19
N GLY A 48 5.29 -4.02 -8.88
CA GLY A 48 6.19 -2.99 -8.37
C GLY A 48 5.73 -2.34 -7.05
N PRO A 49 6.44 -1.28 -6.62
CA PRO A 49 6.13 -0.55 -5.39
C PRO A 49 4.74 0.12 -5.44
N ILE A 50 4.11 0.28 -4.28
CA ILE A 50 2.72 0.75 -4.21
C ILE A 50 2.66 2.26 -4.47
N PRO A 51 1.75 2.75 -5.33
CA PRO A 51 1.55 4.19 -5.51
C PRO A 51 1.20 4.90 -4.20
N LEU A 52 1.77 6.09 -3.95
CA LEU A 52 1.48 6.89 -2.76
C LEU A 52 -0.01 7.23 -2.66
N LEU A 53 -0.65 7.51 -3.80
CA LEU A 53 -2.08 7.76 -3.88
C LEU A 53 -2.90 6.55 -3.37
N VAL A 54 -2.48 5.31 -3.66
CA VAL A 54 -3.12 4.11 -3.12
C VAL A 54 -2.98 4.05 -1.60
N ILE A 55 -1.79 4.35 -1.06
CA ILE A 55 -1.58 4.44 0.40
C ILE A 55 -2.50 5.51 1.01
N SER A 56 -2.75 6.62 0.32
CA SER A 56 -3.68 7.66 0.78
C SER A 56 -5.12 7.17 0.91
N TYR A 57 -5.58 6.27 0.03
CA TYR A 57 -6.92 5.68 0.15
C TYR A 57 -7.00 4.66 1.28
N LEU A 58 -5.90 3.97 1.58
CA LEU A 58 -5.81 3.04 2.71
C LEU A 58 -5.72 3.74 4.07
N ASP A 59 -5.47 5.05 4.06
CA ASP A 59 -5.43 5.92 5.24
C ASP A 59 -6.79 6.60 5.50
N GLU A 60 -7.81 6.33 4.69
CA GLU A 60 -9.17 6.83 4.93
C GLU A 60 -9.78 6.18 6.17
N GLU A 61 -10.51 6.99 6.95
CA GLU A 61 -11.13 6.53 8.20
C GLU A 61 -12.28 5.54 7.98
N ASP A 62 -13.03 5.71 6.88
CA ASP A 62 -14.12 4.81 6.50
C ASP A 62 -13.60 3.58 5.76
N PRO A 63 -13.69 2.36 6.33
CA PRO A 63 -13.27 1.13 5.65
C PRO A 63 -14.08 0.83 4.38
N GLY A 64 -15.28 1.40 4.28
CA GLY A 64 -16.17 1.28 3.12
C GLY A 64 -15.92 2.32 2.03
N PHE A 65 -15.01 3.28 2.23
CA PHE A 65 -14.78 4.43 1.34
C PHE A 65 -14.66 4.01 -0.13
N ALA A 66 -13.80 3.03 -0.43
CA ALA A 66 -13.59 2.56 -1.80
C ALA A 66 -14.86 1.96 -2.44
N PHE A 67 -15.76 1.36 -1.66
CA PHE A 67 -17.00 0.78 -2.16
C PHE A 67 -18.10 1.82 -2.35
N GLN A 68 -18.13 2.83 -1.49
CA GLN A 68 -19.10 3.93 -1.50
C GLN A 68 -18.73 5.04 -2.50
N ALA A 69 -17.44 5.17 -2.81
CA ALA A 69 -16.94 6.15 -3.77
C ALA A 69 -17.70 6.05 -5.09
N GLU A 70 -18.41 7.13 -5.43
CA GLU A 70 -18.96 7.31 -6.76
C GLU A 70 -17.83 7.43 -7.78
N ARG A 71 -18.08 7.03 -9.02
CA ARG A 71 -17.10 7.09 -10.10
C ARG A 71 -16.87 8.54 -10.53
N LEU A 72 -16.04 9.23 -9.76
CA LEU A 72 -15.65 10.62 -9.95
C LEU A 72 -14.13 10.68 -9.92
N PHE A 73 -13.53 10.87 -11.09
CA PHE A 73 -12.10 11.03 -11.20
C PHE A 73 -11.65 12.31 -10.49
N LEU A 74 -10.70 12.18 -9.58
CA LEU A 74 -10.08 13.31 -8.91
C LEU A 74 -9.37 14.19 -9.95
N SER A 75 -9.47 15.50 -9.76
CA SER A 75 -8.64 16.46 -10.46
C SER A 75 -7.17 16.28 -10.08
N GLN A 76 -6.26 16.74 -10.93
CA GLN A 76 -4.82 16.66 -10.64
C GLN A 76 -4.46 17.40 -9.34
N MET A 77 -5.14 18.52 -9.04
CA MET A 77 -4.93 19.28 -7.81
C MET A 77 -5.34 18.49 -6.56
N GLU A 78 -6.44 17.74 -6.62
CA GLU A 78 -6.88 16.88 -5.52
C GLU A 78 -5.91 15.70 -5.33
N VAL A 79 -5.43 15.10 -6.42
CA VAL A 79 -4.40 14.06 -6.36
C VAL A 79 -3.12 14.58 -5.69
N ASP A 80 -2.63 15.74 -6.13
CA ASP A 80 -1.41 16.34 -5.60
C ASP A 80 -1.57 16.68 -4.11
N SER A 81 -2.71 17.24 -3.71
CA SER A 81 -3.01 17.52 -2.29
C SER A 81 -3.02 16.25 -1.45
N ARG A 82 -3.66 15.17 -1.92
CA ARG A 82 -3.71 13.89 -1.21
C ARG A 82 -2.33 13.25 -1.08
N GLU A 83 -1.54 13.28 -2.15
CA GLU A 83 -0.17 12.76 -2.13
C GLU A 83 0.74 13.55 -1.19
N ASP A 84 0.65 14.87 -1.18
CA ASP A 84 1.46 15.71 -0.29
C ASP A 84 1.12 15.50 1.18
N ASP A 85 -0.17 15.41 1.51
CA ASP A 85 -0.61 15.10 2.87
C ASP A 85 -0.15 13.70 3.30
N MET A 86 -0.30 12.71 2.42
CA MET A 86 0.12 11.34 2.69
C MET A 86 1.65 11.24 2.84
N ARG A 87 2.43 11.99 2.06
CA ARG A 87 3.90 12.03 2.20
C ARG A 87 4.29 12.49 3.60
N ARG A 88 3.74 13.61 4.07
CA ARG A 88 4.03 14.12 5.43
C ARG A 88 3.63 13.14 6.53
N ARG A 89 2.47 12.49 6.38
CA ARG A 89 2.01 11.45 7.32
C ARG A 89 2.94 10.24 7.32
N LEU A 90 3.36 9.78 6.14
CA LEU A 90 4.27 8.64 6.00
C LEU A 90 5.63 8.94 6.66
N ASP A 91 6.21 10.11 6.39
CA ASP A 91 7.48 10.55 6.97
C ASP A 91 7.40 10.60 8.50
N GLY A 92 6.34 11.22 9.04
CA GLY A 92 6.11 11.31 10.49
C GLY A 92 5.88 9.96 11.17
N ARG A 93 5.13 9.06 10.52
CA ARG A 93 4.74 7.76 11.08
C ARG A 93 5.80 6.69 10.93
N THR A 94 6.69 6.79 9.96
CA THR A 94 7.69 5.75 9.68
C THR A 94 9.12 6.19 10.01
N ARG A 95 9.31 7.46 10.37
CA ARG A 95 10.62 8.08 10.67
C ARG A 95 11.64 7.85 9.55
N GLY A 96 11.17 7.93 8.32
CA GLY A 96 12.02 7.77 7.12
C GLY A 96 12.44 6.32 6.83
N LEU A 97 11.85 5.32 7.50
CA LEU A 97 12.08 3.92 7.13
C LEU A 97 11.36 3.55 5.83
N LEU A 98 10.20 4.17 5.58
CA LEU A 98 9.53 4.16 4.30
C LEU A 98 9.60 5.57 3.72
N GLU A 99 9.79 5.66 2.41
CA GLU A 99 9.84 6.94 1.70
C GLU A 99 8.96 6.89 0.47
N ALA A 100 8.34 8.02 0.17
CA ALA A 100 7.67 8.23 -1.10
C ALA A 100 8.64 8.82 -2.12
N SER A 101 8.75 8.20 -3.29
CA SER A 101 9.59 8.72 -4.37
C SER A 101 9.13 10.12 -4.80
N ALA A 102 10.09 11.02 -5.05
CA ALA A 102 9.80 12.33 -5.61
C ALA A 102 9.25 12.20 -7.05
N ARG A 103 8.33 13.09 -7.43
CA ARG A 103 7.98 13.29 -8.84
C ARG A 103 9.19 13.94 -9.53
N ARG A 104 9.92 13.17 -10.35
CA ARG A 104 11.10 13.72 -11.07
C ARG A 104 10.67 14.38 -12.37
N HIS A 105 9.61 13.88 -13.00
CA HIS A 105 8.94 14.45 -14.16
C HIS A 105 7.43 14.52 -13.92
N GLY A 106 6.73 15.42 -14.60
CA GLY A 106 5.29 15.66 -14.39
C GLY A 106 4.37 14.45 -14.58
N SER A 107 4.85 13.38 -15.23
CA SER A 107 4.14 12.12 -15.41
C SER A 107 4.56 11.00 -14.44
N ASP A 108 5.58 11.22 -13.59
CA ASP A 108 6.03 10.18 -12.66
C ASP A 108 5.02 10.03 -11.53
N VAL A 109 4.52 8.80 -11.35
CA VAL A 109 3.64 8.45 -10.22
C VAL A 109 4.51 8.19 -9.00
N PRO A 110 4.35 8.95 -7.89
CA PRO A 110 5.05 8.65 -6.65
C PRO A 110 4.68 7.27 -6.12
N THR A 111 5.68 6.51 -5.71
CA THR A 111 5.50 5.19 -5.11
C THR A 111 6.19 5.14 -3.75
N VAL A 112 5.77 4.21 -2.90
CA VAL A 112 6.29 4.03 -1.54
C VAL A 112 7.13 2.76 -1.48
N ASP A 113 8.35 2.88 -0.98
CA ASP A 113 9.25 1.75 -0.72
C ASP A 113 10.09 2.01 0.54
N PHE A 114 10.86 1.02 0.97
CA PHE A 114 11.86 1.18 2.02
C PHE A 114 12.99 2.09 1.56
N LEU A 115 13.39 3.02 2.42
CA LEU A 115 14.57 3.86 2.18
C LEU A 115 15.84 3.03 1.97
N HIS A 116 15.96 1.91 2.69
CA HIS A 116 17.12 1.05 2.63
C HIS A 116 16.77 -0.42 2.54
N ARG A 117 17.46 -1.16 1.65
CA ARG A 117 17.28 -2.61 1.49
C ARG A 117 17.44 -3.36 2.82
N THR A 118 18.41 -3.00 3.65
CA THR A 118 18.61 -3.68 4.95
C THR A 118 17.45 -3.45 5.93
N ALA A 119 16.76 -2.30 5.85
CA ALA A 119 15.55 -2.06 6.65
C ALA A 119 14.42 -2.99 6.22
N ARG A 120 14.28 -3.21 4.90
CA ARG A 120 13.35 -4.20 4.34
C ARG A 120 13.70 -5.61 4.78
N ASP A 121 14.97 -6.00 4.63
CA ASP A 121 15.45 -7.34 4.99
C ASP A 121 15.25 -7.61 6.49
N PHE A 122 15.48 -6.60 7.34
CA PHE A 122 15.20 -6.67 8.77
C PHE A 122 13.71 -6.87 9.07
N CYS A 123 12.82 -6.15 8.38
CA CYS A 123 11.37 -6.32 8.51
C CYS A 123 10.88 -7.71 8.07
N LEU A 124 11.63 -8.40 7.22
CA LEU A 124 11.33 -9.75 6.76
C LEU A 124 11.80 -10.84 7.73
N THR A 125 12.60 -10.53 8.76
CA THR A 125 13.00 -11.48 9.80
C THR A 125 11.79 -11.99 10.60
N ARG A 126 11.90 -13.19 11.19
CA ARG A 126 10.80 -13.80 11.95
C ARG A 126 10.36 -12.92 13.12
N ASP A 127 11.31 -12.44 13.90
CA ASP A 127 11.03 -11.67 15.12
C ASP A 127 10.37 -10.33 14.80
N MET A 128 10.81 -9.68 13.72
CA MET A 128 10.20 -8.43 13.29
C MET A 128 8.81 -8.67 12.71
N ARG A 129 8.59 -9.72 11.93
CA ARG A 129 7.24 -10.09 11.45
C ARG A 129 6.27 -10.36 12.59
N VAL A 130 6.73 -10.96 13.69
CA VAL A 130 5.91 -11.16 14.90
C VAL A 130 5.56 -9.80 15.51
N MET A 131 6.56 -8.95 15.75
CA MET A 131 6.36 -7.62 16.32
C MET A 131 5.44 -6.74 15.46
N LEU A 132 5.62 -6.72 14.13
CA LEU A 132 4.77 -5.98 13.20
C LEU A 132 3.29 -6.43 13.29
N LYS A 133 3.04 -7.72 13.56
CA LYS A 133 1.69 -8.28 13.66
C LYS A 133 1.03 -8.04 15.02
N GLU A 134 1.79 -8.04 16.11
CA GLU A 134 1.27 -7.79 17.46
C GLU A 134 0.59 -6.42 17.62
N HIS A 135 0.98 -5.46 16.78
CA HIS A 135 0.44 -4.12 16.78
C HIS A 135 -0.74 -3.89 15.82
N LEU A 136 -1.24 -4.94 15.19
CA LEU A 136 -2.35 -4.90 14.25
C LEU A 136 -3.57 -5.63 14.81
N ASP A 137 -4.75 -5.26 14.34
CA ASP A 137 -5.98 -5.88 14.79
C ASP A 137 -6.02 -7.38 14.39
N PRO A 138 -6.58 -8.26 15.26
CA PRO A 138 -6.78 -9.66 14.90
C PRO A 138 -7.56 -9.78 13.59
N GLY A 139 -6.99 -10.47 12.61
CA GLY A 139 -7.59 -10.61 11.28
C GLY A 139 -7.24 -9.51 10.28
N PHE A 140 -6.33 -8.59 10.61
CA PHE A 140 -5.77 -7.67 9.62
C PHE A 140 -5.15 -8.46 8.45
N ALA A 141 -5.65 -8.19 7.24
CA ALA A 141 -5.27 -8.88 6.02
C ALA A 141 -4.74 -7.86 5.00
N PRO A 142 -3.41 -7.70 4.85
CA PRO A 142 -2.83 -6.66 4.00
C PRO A 142 -3.28 -6.78 2.54
N ASN A 143 -3.41 -8.00 2.01
CA ASN A 143 -3.87 -8.22 0.64
C ASN A 143 -5.31 -7.72 0.42
N GLN A 144 -6.21 -7.84 1.41
CA GLN A 144 -7.58 -7.30 1.32
C GLN A 144 -7.56 -5.77 1.30
N CYS A 145 -6.77 -5.17 2.19
CA CYS A 145 -6.60 -3.72 2.22
C CYS A 145 -6.07 -3.24 0.87
N LEU A 146 -4.98 -3.82 0.38
CA LEU A 146 -4.36 -3.46 -0.90
C LEU A 146 -5.35 -3.58 -2.06
N ALA A 147 -6.11 -4.67 -2.14
CA ALA A 147 -7.16 -4.82 -3.16
C ALA A 147 -8.19 -3.67 -3.10
N THR A 148 -8.57 -3.26 -1.90
CA THR A 148 -9.51 -2.14 -1.66
C THR A 148 -8.90 -0.79 -2.07
N GLY A 149 -7.62 -0.55 -1.75
CA GLY A 149 -6.91 0.66 -2.16
C GLY A 149 -6.75 0.77 -3.68
N PHE A 150 -6.42 -0.34 -4.35
CA PHE A 150 -6.36 -0.36 -5.81
C PHE A 150 -7.76 -0.26 -6.46
N LEU A 151 -8.82 -0.76 -5.82
CA LEU A 151 -10.20 -0.51 -6.26
C LEU A 151 -10.56 0.99 -6.16
N ALA A 152 -10.15 1.67 -5.09
CA ALA A 152 -10.32 3.11 -4.98
C ALA A 152 -9.56 3.86 -6.09
N GLN A 153 -8.32 3.43 -6.40
CA GLN A 153 -7.55 3.97 -7.53
C GLN A 153 -8.28 3.78 -8.87
N VAL A 154 -8.91 2.62 -9.10
CA VAL A 154 -9.71 2.39 -10.30
C VAL A 154 -10.92 3.33 -10.40
N LYS A 155 -11.56 3.64 -9.26
CA LYS A 155 -12.78 4.47 -9.23
C LYS A 155 -12.50 5.98 -9.27
N LEU A 156 -11.43 6.41 -8.61
CA LEU A 156 -11.15 7.82 -8.30
C LEU A 156 -9.87 8.33 -8.96
N GLY A 157 -8.93 7.43 -9.30
CA GLY A 157 -7.65 7.80 -9.88
C GLY A 157 -7.81 8.47 -11.25
N PRO A 158 -6.94 9.43 -11.61
CA PRO A 158 -7.08 10.18 -12.85
C PRO A 158 -7.09 9.24 -14.07
N ILE A 159 -7.90 9.58 -15.08
CA ILE A 159 -7.94 8.84 -16.35
C ILE A 159 -6.52 8.85 -16.94
N PRO A 160 -5.91 7.69 -17.24
CA PRO A 160 -4.56 7.64 -17.80
C PRO A 160 -4.51 8.41 -19.13
N SER A 161 -3.94 9.61 -19.11
CA SER A 161 -3.82 10.48 -20.28
C SER A 161 -2.49 10.21 -20.97
N GLY A 162 -2.33 9.01 -21.54
CA GLY A 162 -1.14 8.63 -22.33
C GLY A 162 0.12 8.37 -21.49
N HIS A 163 0.77 7.24 -21.80
CA HIS A 163 1.76 6.51 -21.01
C HIS A 163 1.14 5.82 -19.79
N ALA A 164 1.06 4.49 -19.92
CA ALA A 164 0.52 3.58 -18.92
C ALA A 164 1.08 3.90 -17.54
N LEU A 165 0.22 3.90 -16.52
CA LEU A 165 0.66 3.78 -15.15
C LEU A 165 1.69 2.64 -15.10
N ALA A 166 2.84 2.85 -14.44
CA ALA A 166 3.87 1.81 -14.29
C ALA A 166 3.30 0.51 -13.71
N ILE A 167 2.17 0.61 -13.00
CA ILE A 167 1.35 -0.49 -12.50
C ILE A 167 -0.05 -0.33 -13.08
N ASP A 168 -0.53 -1.34 -13.81
CA ASP A 168 -1.95 -1.41 -14.18
C ASP A 168 -2.78 -1.71 -12.92
N PRO A 169 -3.63 -0.76 -12.47
CA PRO A 169 -4.43 -0.95 -11.26
C PRO A 169 -5.45 -2.08 -11.44
N PHE A 170 -5.88 -2.36 -12.68
CA PHE A 170 -6.82 -3.43 -12.96
C PHE A 170 -6.20 -4.81 -12.74
N GLU A 171 -5.08 -5.08 -13.39
CA GLU A 171 -4.30 -6.31 -13.19
C GLU A 171 -3.93 -6.51 -11.72
N THR A 172 -3.63 -5.42 -11.01
CA THR A 172 -3.29 -5.48 -9.59
C THR A 172 -4.48 -5.83 -8.70
N VAL A 173 -5.68 -5.31 -8.99
CA VAL A 173 -6.91 -5.73 -8.30
C VAL A 173 -7.16 -7.23 -8.53
N PHE A 174 -6.98 -7.72 -9.77
CA PHE A 174 -7.14 -9.14 -10.08
C PHE A 174 -6.12 -10.02 -9.35
N HIS A 175 -4.86 -9.60 -9.31
CA HIS A 175 -3.82 -10.30 -8.56
C HIS A 175 -4.23 -10.51 -7.11
N TYR A 176 -4.66 -9.45 -6.42
CA TYR A 176 -5.08 -9.59 -5.02
C TYR A 176 -6.41 -10.33 -4.84
N ALA A 177 -7.37 -10.16 -5.75
CA ALA A 177 -8.62 -10.92 -5.70
C ALA A 177 -8.36 -12.43 -5.80
N HIS A 178 -7.50 -12.85 -6.74
CA HIS A 178 -7.09 -14.23 -6.91
C HIS A 178 -6.36 -14.78 -5.67
N GLU A 179 -5.42 -14.01 -5.11
CA GLU A 179 -4.72 -14.38 -3.86
C GLU A 179 -5.66 -14.56 -2.66
N LEU A 180 -6.80 -13.86 -2.64
CA LEU A 180 -7.82 -13.98 -1.59
C LEU A 180 -8.77 -15.16 -1.85
N GLU A 181 -9.10 -15.45 -3.11
CA GLU A 181 -9.89 -16.63 -3.49
C GLU A 181 -9.19 -17.93 -3.11
N LEU A 182 -7.88 -18.02 -3.35
CA LEU A 182 -7.07 -19.17 -2.93
C LEU A 182 -7.06 -19.40 -1.40
N LYS A 183 -7.42 -18.39 -0.62
CA LYS A 183 -7.46 -18.42 0.85
C LYS A 183 -8.89 -18.59 1.41
N ASP A 184 -9.88 -18.86 0.55
CA ASP A 184 -11.31 -19.03 0.87
C ASP A 184 -11.92 -17.84 1.65
N ASP A 185 -11.60 -16.63 1.19
CA ASP A 185 -12.05 -15.41 1.84
C ASP A 185 -13.32 -14.84 1.20
N ARG A 186 -14.44 -14.85 1.93
CA ARG A 186 -15.79 -14.42 1.46
C ARG A 186 -15.84 -12.99 0.90
N ARG A 187 -14.84 -12.14 1.17
CA ARG A 187 -14.78 -10.75 0.67
C ARG A 187 -14.21 -10.61 -0.73
N SER A 188 -13.50 -11.61 -1.27
CA SER A 188 -13.09 -11.65 -2.69
C SER A 188 -14.30 -11.49 -3.62
N ILE A 189 -15.43 -12.10 -3.24
CA ILE A 189 -16.70 -12.06 -3.96
C ILE A 189 -17.24 -10.63 -4.07
N ALA A 190 -17.03 -9.77 -3.06
CA ALA A 190 -17.49 -8.38 -3.10
C ALA A 190 -16.68 -7.55 -4.09
N ILE A 191 -15.34 -7.71 -4.10
CA ILE A 191 -14.44 -7.03 -5.04
C ILE A 191 -14.75 -7.49 -6.47
N ALA A 192 -14.87 -8.80 -6.69
CA ALA A 192 -15.22 -9.37 -7.99
C ALA A 192 -16.63 -8.94 -8.47
N ARG A 193 -17.59 -8.77 -7.55
CA ARG A 193 -18.95 -8.29 -7.87
C ARG A 193 -18.95 -6.82 -8.27
N ASP A 194 -18.20 -5.99 -7.56
CA ASP A 194 -18.12 -4.55 -7.86
C ASP A 194 -17.38 -4.30 -9.18
N TRP A 195 -16.36 -5.12 -9.48
CA TRP A 195 -15.70 -5.17 -10.78
C TRP A 195 -16.65 -5.40 -11.95
N ARG A 196 -17.56 -6.40 -11.85
CA ARG A 196 -18.53 -6.72 -12.91
C ARG A 196 -19.50 -5.56 -13.23
N ARG A 197 -19.55 -4.53 -12.39
CA ARG A 197 -20.38 -3.32 -12.59
C ARG A 197 -19.63 -2.18 -13.29
N LEU A 198 -18.34 -2.37 -13.60
CA LEU A 198 -17.54 -1.39 -14.32
C LEU A 198 -17.76 -1.48 -15.85
N PRO A 199 -17.64 -0.36 -16.58
CA PRO A 199 -17.97 -0.30 -18.01
C PRO A 199 -16.96 -1.09 -18.85
N PRO A 200 -17.34 -1.60 -20.02
CA PRO A 200 -16.51 -2.48 -20.83
C PRO A 200 -15.14 -1.92 -21.23
N ASN A 201 -15.04 -0.60 -21.34
CA ASN A 201 -13.84 0.13 -21.75
C ASN A 201 -12.68 0.02 -20.74
N HIS A 202 -12.91 -0.62 -19.59
CA HIS A 202 -11.92 -0.85 -18.53
C HIS A 202 -11.61 -2.35 -18.33
N HIS A 203 -12.23 -3.25 -19.10
CA HIS A 203 -11.84 -4.67 -19.07
C HIS A 203 -10.58 -4.85 -19.93
N PRO A 204 -9.49 -5.44 -19.41
CA PRO A 204 -8.34 -5.76 -20.24
C PRO A 204 -8.79 -6.68 -21.38
N THR A 205 -8.39 -6.34 -22.60
CA THR A 205 -8.85 -6.92 -23.88
C THR A 205 -8.51 -8.41 -24.07
N GLY A 206 -8.03 -9.11 -23.03
CA GLY A 206 -7.52 -10.49 -23.09
C GLY A 206 -8.22 -11.52 -22.20
N LEU A 207 -9.09 -11.14 -21.24
CA LEU A 207 -9.63 -12.10 -20.26
C LEU A 207 -11.06 -12.59 -20.54
N THR A 208 -11.73 -12.11 -21.58
CA THR A 208 -13.12 -12.49 -21.91
C THR A 208 -13.28 -13.87 -22.56
N ARG A 209 -12.20 -14.63 -22.82
CA ARG A 209 -12.32 -15.93 -23.53
C ARG A 209 -12.31 -17.18 -22.66
N SER A 210 -11.92 -17.14 -21.38
CA SER A 210 -11.80 -18.35 -20.55
C SER A 210 -13.02 -18.65 -19.67
N ALA A 211 -14.01 -17.76 -19.57
CA ALA A 211 -15.18 -17.96 -18.69
C ALA A 211 -16.45 -18.47 -19.40
N GLN A 212 -16.42 -18.77 -20.70
CA GLN A 212 -17.59 -19.26 -21.45
C GLN A 212 -17.69 -20.78 -21.62
N MET A 213 -16.78 -21.59 -21.06
CA MET A 213 -16.96 -23.04 -21.02
C MET A 213 -17.46 -23.48 -19.65
N GLY A 214 -18.79 -23.46 -19.49
CA GLY A 214 -19.47 -24.26 -18.47
C GLY A 214 -19.46 -25.75 -18.87
N PRO A 215 -19.48 -26.68 -17.91
CA PRO A 215 -19.40 -28.10 -18.20
C PRO A 215 -20.69 -28.56 -18.88
N SER A 216 -20.54 -29.28 -20.00
CA SER A 216 -21.58 -30.14 -20.57
C SER A 216 -21.63 -31.48 -19.84
#